data_AF-A0A9E4QJP0-F1
#
_entry.id   AF-A0A9E4QJP0-F1
#
_cell.length_a   1.000
_cell.length_b   1.000
_cell.length_c   1.000
_cell.angle_alpha   90.00
_cell.angle_beta   90.00
_cell.angle_gamma   90.00
#
_symmetry.space_group_name_H-M   'P 1'
#
loop_
_entity.id
_entity.type
_entity.pdbx_description
1 polymer ?
#
loop_
_entity_poly.entity_id
_entity_poly.type
_entity_poly.pdbx_seq_one_letter_code
_entity_poly.pdbx_strand_id
1 'polypeptide(L)'
;MFGWRARIGVIVSPPNTVVEGEFGQMAPEGVSIHAARLGRPEGLAGQLGADVILQTNDDLPRAAKSLNELRLNVVVFAHTAGSMVQGSGYDAKLVAMMESTVGCPAITTAGAVVAALTQAGVKRLALLTPYPDQMTLMEQEFLEKTVPDLKVVSHRSLSVSSGLAIGDLEPVVAYRESQNIDTSQADA
;
A
#
# COMPACT_ATOMS: atom_id res chain seq x y z
N MET A 1 19.78 -18.90 -9.39
CA MET A 1 18.51 -19.46 -8.89
C MET A 1 18.00 -18.55 -7.79
N PHE A 2 16.71 -18.19 -7.77
CA PHE A 2 16.11 -17.27 -6.79
C PHE A 2 15.22 -18.02 -5.79
N GLY A 3 14.95 -17.41 -4.63
CA GLY A 3 14.01 -17.93 -3.64
C GLY A 3 14.57 -19.01 -2.71
N TRP A 4 15.91 -19.14 -2.63
CA TRP A 4 16.59 -20.08 -1.72
C TRP A 4 16.82 -19.49 -0.33
N ARG A 5 16.82 -18.14 -0.19
CA ARG A 5 16.84 -17.47 1.13
C ARG A 5 15.44 -17.17 1.63
N ALA A 6 14.61 -16.57 0.77
CA ALA A 6 13.24 -16.23 1.10
C ALA A 6 12.37 -16.05 -0.14
N ARG A 7 11.07 -16.24 0.02
CA ARG A 7 10.04 -15.96 -1.00
C ARG A 7 9.02 -14.99 -0.42
N ILE A 8 8.83 -13.86 -1.07
CA ILE A 8 7.90 -12.82 -0.67
C ILE A 8 6.72 -12.84 -1.63
N GLY A 9 5.51 -13.03 -1.10
CA GLY A 9 4.28 -12.82 -1.86
C GLY A 9 3.89 -11.35 -1.82
N VAL A 10 3.45 -10.81 -2.95
CA VAL A 10 2.88 -9.45 -3.01
C VAL A 10 1.51 -9.52 -3.69
N ILE A 11 0.49 -8.98 -3.03
CA ILE A 11 -0.86 -8.87 -3.58
C ILE A 11 -1.10 -7.40 -3.93
N VAL A 12 -1.30 -7.14 -5.22
CA VAL A 12 -1.40 -5.78 -5.78
C VAL A 12 -2.80 -5.48 -6.32
N SER A 13 -3.14 -4.20 -6.37
CA SER A 13 -4.39 -3.75 -6.99
C SER A 13 -4.39 -4.00 -8.51
N PRO A 14 -5.56 -4.08 -9.17
CA PRO A 14 -5.65 -4.43 -10.58
C PRO A 14 -4.79 -3.57 -11.53
N PRO A 15 -4.69 -2.22 -11.38
CA PRO A 15 -3.91 -1.40 -12.29
C PRO A 15 -2.44 -1.22 -11.88
N ASN A 16 -1.98 -1.80 -10.77
CA ASN A 16 -0.64 -1.53 -10.27
C ASN A 16 0.44 -2.10 -11.21
N THR A 17 1.39 -1.26 -11.64
CA THR A 17 2.53 -1.62 -12.49
C THR A 17 3.88 -1.41 -11.81
N VAL A 18 3.89 -0.93 -10.57
CA VAL A 18 5.07 -0.39 -9.89
C VAL A 18 5.65 -1.37 -8.86
N VAL A 19 4.79 -1.94 -8.01
CA VAL A 19 5.20 -2.72 -6.84
C VAL A 19 6.07 -3.91 -7.23
N GLU A 20 5.70 -4.63 -8.28
CA GLU A 20 6.46 -5.80 -8.74
C GLU A 20 7.89 -5.44 -9.14
N GLY A 21 8.06 -4.30 -9.82
CA GLY A 21 9.36 -3.78 -10.23
C GLY A 21 10.21 -3.30 -9.05
N GLU A 22 9.62 -2.51 -8.15
CA GLU A 22 10.33 -1.99 -6.96
C GLU A 22 10.76 -3.10 -6.00
N PHE A 23 9.86 -4.05 -5.68
CA PHE A 23 10.23 -5.20 -4.86
C PHE A 23 11.30 -6.06 -5.54
N GLY A 24 11.24 -6.22 -6.86
CA GLY A 24 12.26 -6.92 -7.62
C GLY A 24 13.64 -6.26 -7.53
N GLN A 25 13.69 -4.92 -7.60
CA GLN A 25 14.95 -4.16 -7.47
C GLN A 25 15.49 -4.15 -6.03
N MET A 26 14.61 -4.10 -5.03
CA MET A 26 14.99 -4.07 -3.62
C MET A 26 15.34 -5.46 -3.04
N ALA A 27 14.94 -6.55 -3.71
CA ALA A 27 15.14 -7.90 -3.22
C ALA A 27 16.63 -8.23 -3.07
N PRO A 28 17.10 -8.64 -1.88
CA PRO A 28 18.46 -9.12 -1.69
C PRO A 28 18.76 -10.36 -2.52
N GLU A 29 20.03 -10.62 -2.80
CA GLU A 29 20.46 -11.84 -3.49
C GLU A 29 19.86 -13.08 -2.84
N GLY A 30 19.21 -13.92 -3.65
CA GLY A 30 18.60 -15.18 -3.21
C GLY A 30 17.17 -15.06 -2.69
N VAL A 31 16.61 -13.86 -2.62
CA VAL A 31 15.18 -13.60 -2.36
C VAL A 31 14.42 -13.56 -3.69
N SER A 32 13.18 -14.03 -3.72
CA SER A 32 12.29 -13.97 -4.89
C SER A 32 10.95 -13.33 -4.56
N ILE A 33 10.38 -12.60 -5.50
CA ILE A 33 9.07 -11.94 -5.39
C ILE A 33 8.04 -12.72 -6.22
N HIS A 34 6.86 -12.95 -5.66
CA HIS A 34 5.76 -13.69 -6.30
C HIS A 34 4.48 -12.86 -6.19
N ALA A 35 3.99 -12.37 -7.32
CA ALA A 35 2.85 -11.46 -7.32
C ALA A 35 1.53 -12.19 -7.59
N ALA A 36 0.50 -11.79 -6.86
CA ALA A 36 -0.89 -12.04 -7.21
C ALA A 36 -1.61 -10.70 -7.38
N ARG A 37 -2.59 -10.66 -8.26
CA ARG A 37 -3.32 -9.44 -8.59
C ARG A 37 -4.77 -9.61 -8.20
N LEU A 38 -5.34 -8.61 -7.53
CA LEU A 38 -6.77 -8.55 -7.28
C LEU A 38 -7.55 -8.42 -8.59
N GLY A 39 -8.74 -8.99 -8.62
CA GLY A 39 -9.74 -8.77 -9.65
C GLY A 39 -10.33 -7.38 -9.51
N ARG A 40 -10.78 -6.82 -10.63
CA ARG A 40 -11.53 -5.57 -10.63
C ARG A 40 -13.02 -5.89 -10.72
N PRO A 41 -13.89 -5.21 -9.95
CA PRO A 41 -15.34 -5.28 -10.17
C PRO A 41 -15.72 -4.89 -11.61
N GLU A 42 -16.71 -5.58 -12.16
CA GLU A 42 -17.20 -5.33 -13.52
C GLU A 42 -17.74 -3.90 -13.65
N GLY A 43 -17.44 -3.22 -14.78
CA GLY A 43 -17.92 -1.86 -15.05
C GLY A 43 -17.17 -0.72 -14.33
N LEU A 44 -16.25 -1.03 -13.40
CA LEU A 44 -15.54 -0.03 -12.59
C LEU A 44 -14.07 0.17 -13.02
N ALA A 45 -13.77 -0.08 -14.29
CA ALA A 45 -12.45 0.14 -14.90
C ALA A 45 -12.00 1.60 -14.77
N GLY A 46 -10.77 1.81 -14.30
CA GLY A 46 -10.17 3.14 -14.15
C GLY A 46 -10.71 4.00 -13.00
N GLN A 47 -11.81 3.62 -12.34
CA GLN A 47 -12.40 4.40 -11.26
C GLN A 47 -11.62 4.25 -9.95
N LEU A 48 -11.47 5.35 -9.21
CA LEU A 48 -10.99 5.39 -7.83
C LEU A 48 -12.12 5.86 -6.91
N GLY A 49 -12.28 5.20 -5.78
CA GLY A 49 -13.29 5.52 -4.78
C GLY A 49 -13.36 4.43 -3.70
N ALA A 50 -13.82 4.80 -2.50
CA ALA A 50 -13.85 3.90 -1.35
C ALA A 50 -14.66 2.61 -1.64
N ASP A 51 -15.83 2.71 -2.28
CA ASP A 51 -16.66 1.55 -2.62
C ASP A 51 -15.99 0.62 -3.63
N VAL A 52 -15.34 1.19 -4.66
CA VAL A 52 -14.60 0.42 -5.67
C VAL A 52 -13.43 -0.32 -5.02
N ILE A 53 -12.73 0.33 -4.09
CA ILE A 53 -11.63 -0.24 -3.33
C ILE A 53 -12.12 -1.40 -2.44
N LEU A 54 -13.23 -1.21 -1.74
CA LEU A 54 -13.84 -2.25 -0.90
C LEU A 54 -14.24 -3.47 -1.74
N GLN A 55 -14.95 -3.26 -2.85
CA GLN A 55 -15.33 -4.35 -3.76
C GLN A 55 -14.11 -5.04 -4.39
N THR A 56 -13.00 -4.31 -4.61
CA THR A 56 -11.74 -4.90 -5.06
C THR A 56 -11.11 -5.79 -3.97
N ASN A 57 -11.23 -5.40 -2.69
CA ASN A 57 -10.74 -6.18 -1.56
C ASN A 57 -11.52 -7.48 -1.34
N ASP A 58 -12.77 -7.59 -1.81
CA ASP A 58 -13.56 -8.82 -1.71
C ASP A 58 -12.92 -9.99 -2.49
N ASP A 59 -12.07 -9.70 -3.47
CA ASP A 59 -11.32 -10.70 -4.24
C ASP A 59 -10.01 -11.15 -3.56
N LEU A 60 -9.64 -10.53 -2.44
CA LEU A 60 -8.40 -10.84 -1.72
C LEU A 60 -8.25 -12.33 -1.36
N PRO A 61 -9.29 -13.07 -0.90
CA PRO A 61 -9.17 -14.50 -0.65
C PRO A 61 -8.75 -15.31 -1.88
N ARG A 62 -9.24 -14.95 -3.08
CA ARG A 62 -8.86 -15.61 -4.33
C ARG A 62 -7.40 -15.32 -4.67
N ALA A 63 -6.98 -14.06 -4.59
CA ALA A 63 -5.61 -13.67 -4.85
C ALA A 63 -4.63 -14.32 -3.87
N ALA A 64 -4.94 -14.30 -2.56
CA ALA A 64 -4.15 -14.98 -1.54
C ALA A 64 -4.05 -16.49 -1.78
N LYS A 65 -5.15 -17.15 -2.15
CA LYS A 65 -5.15 -18.59 -2.46
C LYS A 65 -4.20 -18.94 -3.61
N SER A 66 -4.01 -18.06 -4.60
CA SER A 66 -3.07 -18.34 -5.69
C SER A 66 -1.60 -18.39 -5.27
N LEU A 67 -1.28 -17.93 -4.06
CA LEU A 67 0.07 -17.90 -3.51
C LEU A 67 0.36 -19.01 -2.49
N ASN A 68 -0.64 -19.80 -2.08
CA ASN A 68 -0.53 -20.68 -0.91
C ASN A 68 0.43 -21.87 -1.11
N GLU A 69 0.63 -22.35 -2.34
CA GLU A 69 1.54 -23.47 -2.63
C GLU A 69 3.01 -23.07 -2.73
N LEU A 70 3.32 -21.76 -2.71
CA LEU A 70 4.66 -21.24 -2.98
C LEU A 70 5.61 -21.33 -1.79
N ARG A 71 5.11 -21.71 -0.60
CA ARG A 71 5.87 -21.73 0.68
C ARG A 71 6.54 -20.38 0.92
N LEU A 72 5.72 -19.33 0.94
CA LEU A 72 6.17 -17.96 1.17
C LEU A 72 6.66 -17.79 2.61
N ASN A 73 7.65 -16.92 2.80
CA ASN A 73 8.09 -16.48 4.12
C ASN A 73 7.22 -15.36 4.67
N VAL A 74 6.64 -14.55 3.78
CA VAL A 74 5.71 -13.46 4.12
C VAL A 74 4.86 -13.14 2.90
N VAL A 75 3.61 -12.73 3.14
CA VAL A 75 2.72 -12.16 2.12
C VAL A 75 2.39 -10.70 2.44
N VAL A 76 2.50 -9.83 1.44
CA VAL A 76 2.29 -8.40 1.56
C VAL A 76 1.03 -8.00 0.79
N PHE A 77 0.07 -7.37 1.44
CA PHE A 77 -0.99 -6.65 0.76
C PHE A 77 -0.51 -5.25 0.41
N ALA A 78 -0.01 -5.10 -0.82
CA ALA A 78 0.62 -3.90 -1.35
C ALA A 78 -0.40 -2.98 -2.03
N HIS A 79 -1.35 -2.48 -1.23
CA HIS A 79 -2.41 -1.58 -1.69
C HIS A 79 -2.79 -0.61 -0.56
N THR A 80 -2.12 0.55 -0.50
CA THR A 80 -2.27 1.56 0.57
C THR A 80 -3.72 1.90 0.85
N ALA A 81 -4.42 2.45 -0.15
CA ALA A 81 -5.83 2.83 -0.01
C ALA A 81 -6.70 1.62 0.38
N GLY A 82 -6.46 0.45 -0.23
CA GLY A 82 -7.12 -0.80 0.13
C GLY A 82 -6.92 -1.22 1.58
N SER A 83 -5.76 -0.96 2.18
CA SER A 83 -5.48 -1.33 3.57
C SER A 83 -5.99 -0.32 4.60
N MET A 84 -6.30 0.92 4.19
CA MET A 84 -6.76 2.00 5.07
C MET A 84 -8.27 2.30 4.94
N VAL A 85 -8.94 1.77 3.92
CA VAL A 85 -10.29 2.21 3.50
C VAL A 85 -11.39 2.12 4.58
N GLN A 86 -11.30 1.20 5.56
CA GLN A 86 -12.25 1.14 6.70
C GLN A 86 -11.67 1.67 8.02
N GLY A 87 -10.57 2.43 7.97
CA GLY A 87 -9.97 3.03 9.15
C GLY A 87 -9.14 2.06 10.01
N SER A 88 -8.84 2.52 11.23
CA SER A 88 -7.99 1.80 12.19
C SER A 88 -8.51 0.40 12.50
N GLY A 89 -7.63 -0.60 12.45
CA GLY A 89 -7.94 -2.01 12.75
C GLY A 89 -8.56 -2.79 11.59
N TYR A 90 -8.85 -2.17 10.45
CA TYR A 90 -9.27 -2.91 9.25
C TYR A 90 -8.15 -3.77 8.67
N ASP A 91 -6.94 -3.25 8.66
CA ASP A 91 -5.74 -3.94 8.18
C ASP A 91 -5.48 -5.25 8.94
N ALA A 92 -5.75 -5.29 10.25
CA ALA A 92 -5.66 -6.51 11.06
C ALA A 92 -6.60 -7.63 10.56
N LYS A 93 -7.77 -7.28 10.01
CA LYS A 93 -8.69 -8.26 9.40
C LYS A 93 -8.11 -8.82 8.09
N LEU A 94 -7.48 -7.96 7.28
CA LEU A 94 -6.81 -8.37 6.05
C LEU A 94 -5.63 -9.30 6.36
N VAL A 95 -4.83 -8.97 7.38
CA VAL A 95 -3.72 -9.81 7.88
C VAL A 95 -4.25 -11.19 8.27
N ALA A 96 -5.22 -11.27 9.19
CA ALA A 96 -5.73 -12.55 9.67
C ALA A 96 -6.29 -13.43 8.53
N MET A 97 -6.98 -12.83 7.56
CA MET A 97 -7.47 -13.55 6.38
C MET A 97 -6.31 -14.07 5.51
N MET A 98 -5.29 -13.24 5.25
CA MET A 98 -4.13 -13.68 4.44
C MET A 98 -3.34 -14.77 5.14
N GLU A 99 -3.07 -14.63 6.45
CA GLU A 99 -2.33 -15.64 7.22
C GLU A 99 -3.05 -16.99 7.23
N SER A 100 -4.36 -16.99 7.45
CA SER A 100 -5.17 -18.21 7.40
C SER A 100 -5.27 -18.84 6.00
N THR A 101 -5.16 -18.05 4.93
CA THR A 101 -5.29 -18.53 3.55
C THR A 101 -3.95 -19.01 2.97
N VAL A 102 -2.85 -18.29 3.24
CA VAL A 102 -1.52 -18.54 2.67
C VAL A 102 -0.69 -19.44 3.58
N GLY A 103 -0.90 -19.39 4.89
CA GLY A 103 -0.16 -20.19 5.87
C GLY A 103 1.22 -19.61 6.23
N CYS A 104 1.43 -18.31 6.05
CA CYS A 104 2.63 -17.58 6.46
C CYS A 104 2.26 -16.22 7.07
N PRO A 105 3.18 -15.54 7.78
CA PRO A 105 2.95 -14.17 8.26
C PRO A 105 2.50 -13.24 7.15
N ALA A 106 1.60 -12.30 7.48
CA ALA A 106 1.12 -11.31 6.53
C ALA A 106 1.34 -9.88 7.02
N ILE A 107 1.57 -8.96 6.09
CA ILE A 107 1.68 -7.53 6.33
C ILE A 107 0.85 -6.75 5.33
N THR A 108 0.42 -5.54 5.70
CA THR A 108 -0.26 -4.60 4.79
C THR A 108 0.58 -3.33 4.66
N THR A 109 0.36 -2.56 3.61
CA THR A 109 0.99 -1.23 3.49
C THR A 109 0.63 -0.33 4.67
N ALA A 110 -0.65 -0.31 5.10
CA ALA A 110 -1.07 0.44 6.29
C ALA A 110 -0.28 0.07 7.54
N GLY A 111 -0.20 -1.22 7.87
CA GLY A 111 0.53 -1.70 9.04
C GLY A 111 2.03 -1.40 8.96
N ALA A 112 2.63 -1.53 7.77
CA ALA A 112 4.04 -1.21 7.55
C ALA A 112 4.35 0.29 7.74
N VAL A 113 3.50 1.19 7.21
CA VAL A 113 3.66 2.64 7.37
C VAL A 113 3.49 3.04 8.84
N VAL A 114 2.45 2.53 9.52
CA VAL A 114 2.23 2.81 10.95
C VAL A 114 3.42 2.34 11.79
N ALA A 115 3.92 1.12 11.55
CA ALA A 115 5.07 0.59 12.27
C ALA A 115 6.33 1.43 12.03
N ALA A 116 6.58 1.83 10.78
CA ALA A 116 7.74 2.65 10.42
C ALA A 116 7.70 4.04 11.07
N LEU A 117 6.57 4.75 10.99
CA LEU A 117 6.41 6.08 11.59
C LEU A 117 6.51 6.03 13.12
N THR A 118 5.90 5.01 13.74
CA THR A 118 5.97 4.80 15.19
C THR A 118 7.41 4.51 15.63
N GLN A 119 8.12 3.62 14.93
CA GLN A 119 9.49 3.27 15.26
C GLN A 119 10.46 4.45 15.06
N ALA A 120 10.23 5.26 14.04
CA ALA A 120 10.99 6.48 13.78
C ALA A 120 10.67 7.62 14.77
N GLY A 121 9.62 7.49 15.59
CA GLY A 121 9.20 8.52 16.54
C GLY A 121 8.70 9.79 15.86
N VAL A 122 8.16 9.68 14.64
CA VAL A 122 7.64 10.82 13.87
C VAL A 122 6.42 11.39 14.58
N LYS A 123 6.42 12.71 14.82
CA LYS A 123 5.29 13.43 15.41
C LYS A 123 4.65 14.42 14.44
N ARG A 124 5.40 14.92 13.46
CA ARG A 124 4.93 15.89 12.47
C ARG A 124 5.28 15.39 11.09
N LEU A 125 4.27 15.13 10.27
CA LEU A 125 4.42 14.54 8.94
C LEU A 125 3.99 15.53 7.85
N ALA A 126 4.79 15.65 6.79
CA ALA A 126 4.34 16.22 5.52
C ALA A 126 3.89 15.09 4.58
N LEU A 127 2.61 15.08 4.19
CA LEU A 127 2.01 13.98 3.43
C LEU A 127 1.83 14.35 1.95
N LEU A 128 2.57 13.69 1.06
CA LEU A 128 2.36 13.77 -0.39
C LEU A 128 1.72 12.47 -0.89
N THR A 129 0.59 12.56 -1.57
CA THR A 129 -0.06 11.39 -2.19
C THR A 129 -0.39 11.66 -3.66
N PRO A 130 -0.48 10.60 -4.49
CA PRO A 130 -0.87 10.75 -5.88
C PRO A 130 -2.40 10.92 -6.07
N TYR A 131 -3.19 10.71 -5.02
CA TYR A 131 -4.65 10.55 -5.10
C TYR A 131 -5.40 11.89 -5.22
N PRO A 132 -6.71 11.87 -5.49
CA PRO A 132 -7.58 13.02 -5.25
C PRO A 132 -7.56 13.47 -3.77
N ASP A 133 -7.83 14.74 -3.53
CA ASP A 133 -7.78 15.35 -2.19
C ASP A 133 -8.56 14.58 -1.14
N GLN A 134 -9.77 14.10 -1.48
CA GLN A 134 -10.59 13.34 -0.54
C GLN A 134 -9.88 12.08 -0.03
N MET A 135 -9.18 11.36 -0.89
CA MET A 135 -8.43 10.17 -0.50
C MET A 135 -7.18 10.54 0.32
N THR A 136 -6.53 11.65 -0.01
CA THR A 136 -5.42 12.20 0.80
C THR A 136 -5.87 12.52 2.21
N LEU A 137 -7.03 13.14 2.37
CA LEU A 137 -7.60 13.46 3.68
C LEU A 137 -7.98 12.20 4.47
N MET A 138 -8.48 11.15 3.79
CA MET A 138 -8.72 9.86 4.43
C MET A 138 -7.43 9.20 4.93
N GLU A 139 -6.35 9.26 4.15
CA GLU A 139 -5.03 8.75 4.57
C GLU A 139 -4.46 9.56 5.74
N GLN A 140 -4.56 10.89 5.69
CA GLN A 140 -4.21 11.76 6.82
C GLN A 140 -4.99 11.37 8.09
N GLU A 141 -6.32 11.24 8.00
CA GLU A 141 -7.16 10.88 9.14
C GLU A 141 -6.80 9.50 9.70
N PHE A 142 -6.52 8.52 8.83
CA PHE A 142 -6.05 7.20 9.23
C PHE A 142 -4.74 7.28 10.02
N LEU A 143 -3.75 8.03 9.51
CA LEU A 143 -2.43 8.14 10.12
C LEU A 143 -2.49 8.86 11.47
N GLU A 144 -3.19 9.99 11.57
CA GLU A 144 -3.35 10.74 12.83
C GLU A 144 -4.10 9.94 13.90
N LYS A 145 -5.02 9.05 13.50
CA LYS A 145 -5.73 8.17 14.45
C LYS A 145 -4.92 6.98 14.91
N THR A 146 -4.00 6.49 14.07
CA THR A 146 -3.34 5.19 14.28
C THR A 146 -1.94 5.33 14.83
N VAL A 147 -1.20 6.38 14.45
CA VAL A 147 0.16 6.62 14.92
C VAL A 147 0.11 7.54 16.15
N PRO A 148 0.64 7.11 17.32
CA PRO A 148 0.61 7.92 18.54
C PRO A 148 1.30 9.27 18.37
N ASP A 149 0.66 10.34 18.86
CA ASP A 149 1.16 11.73 18.83
C ASP A 149 1.47 12.29 17.42
N LEU A 150 1.06 11.60 16.35
CA LEU A 150 1.30 12.05 14.98
C LEU A 150 0.30 13.12 14.57
N LYS A 151 0.81 14.21 13.98
CA LYS A 151 0.04 15.22 13.28
C LYS A 151 0.54 15.37 11.84
N VAL A 152 -0.37 15.36 10.87
CA VAL A 152 -0.03 15.77 9.51
C VAL A 152 -0.06 17.30 9.50
N VAL A 153 1.11 17.92 9.39
CA VAL A 153 1.29 19.38 9.47
C VAL A 153 1.14 20.06 8.11
N SER A 154 1.25 19.29 7.04
CA SER A 154 1.13 19.74 5.65
C SER A 154 0.75 18.56 4.78
N HIS A 155 -0.08 18.76 3.76
CA HIS A 155 -0.41 17.73 2.79
C HIS A 155 -0.49 18.29 1.37
N ARG A 156 -0.18 17.47 0.38
CA ARG A 156 -0.31 17.77 -1.05
C ARG A 156 -0.85 16.54 -1.78
N SER A 157 -1.75 16.78 -2.73
CA SER A 157 -2.32 15.75 -3.61
C SER A 157 -1.95 16.06 -5.05
N LEU A 158 -1.65 15.02 -5.83
CA LEU A 158 -1.44 15.15 -7.27
C LEU A 158 -2.75 15.07 -8.07
N SER A 159 -3.88 14.83 -7.40
CA SER A 159 -5.22 14.78 -8.01
C SER A 159 -5.35 13.78 -9.17
N VAL A 160 -4.57 12.68 -9.15
CA VAL A 160 -4.65 11.64 -10.18
C VAL A 160 -5.75 10.65 -9.83
N SER A 161 -6.76 10.56 -10.69
CA SER A 161 -7.98 9.78 -10.44
C SER A 161 -7.99 8.37 -11.02
N SER A 162 -6.89 7.93 -11.63
CA SER A 162 -6.75 6.60 -12.25
C SER A 162 -5.48 5.90 -11.78
N GLY A 163 -5.61 4.65 -11.32
CA GLY A 163 -4.47 3.85 -10.86
C GLY A 163 -3.41 3.58 -11.94
N LEU A 164 -3.79 3.51 -13.23
CA LEU A 164 -2.82 3.39 -14.31
C LEU A 164 -2.05 4.70 -14.51
N ALA A 165 -2.75 5.83 -14.50
CA ALA A 165 -2.12 7.15 -14.61
C ALA A 165 -1.16 7.43 -13.44
N ILE A 166 -1.44 6.88 -12.24
CA ILE A 166 -0.49 6.92 -11.12
C ILE A 166 0.79 6.15 -11.46
N GLY A 167 0.67 4.96 -12.06
CA GLY A 167 1.82 4.14 -12.47
C GLY A 167 2.62 4.73 -13.64
N ASP A 168 2.00 5.60 -14.45
CA ASP A 168 2.65 6.31 -15.56
C ASP A 168 3.38 7.59 -15.13
N LEU A 169 3.26 8.01 -13.86
CA LEU A 169 3.98 9.17 -13.35
C LEU A 169 5.49 8.90 -13.38
N GLU A 170 6.23 9.81 -14.02
CA GLU A 170 7.69 9.76 -13.96
C GLU A 170 8.19 9.98 -12.52
N PRO A 171 9.26 9.31 -12.06
CA PRO A 171 9.80 9.49 -10.71
C PRO A 171 10.15 10.95 -10.37
N VAL A 172 10.51 11.76 -11.37
CA VAL A 172 10.79 13.19 -11.19
C VAL A 172 9.59 13.99 -10.70
N VAL A 173 8.35 13.53 -10.99
CA VAL A 173 7.13 14.18 -10.50
C VAL A 173 7.06 14.08 -8.98
N ALA A 174 7.26 12.89 -8.41
CA ALA A 174 7.26 12.71 -6.95
C ALA A 174 8.32 13.59 -6.27
N TYR A 175 9.54 13.62 -6.84
CA TYR A 175 10.62 14.48 -6.33
C TYR A 175 10.29 15.98 -6.40
N ARG A 176 9.78 16.46 -7.54
CA ARG A 176 9.42 17.88 -7.70
C ARG A 176 8.32 18.28 -6.73
N GLU A 177 7.30 17.44 -6.59
CA GLU A 177 6.14 17.74 -5.77
C GLU A 177 6.45 17.64 -4.27
N SER A 178 7.42 16.82 -3.87
CA SER A 178 7.95 16.81 -2.50
C SER A 178 8.81 18.03 -2.18
N GLN A 179 9.31 18.78 -3.17
CA GLN A 179 9.93 20.10 -2.95
C GLN A 179 8.89 21.23 -2.84
N ASN A 180 7.65 20.98 -3.30
CA ASN A 180 6.56 21.96 -3.34
C ASN A 180 5.55 21.80 -2.19
N ILE A 181 5.80 20.90 -1.25
CA ILE A 181 5.05 20.75 0.01
C ILE A 181 5.79 21.51 1.11
N ASP A 182 5.04 22.19 2.00
CA ASP A 182 5.66 22.85 3.16
C ASP A 182 6.15 21.79 4.15
N THR A 183 7.47 21.69 4.31
CA THR A 183 8.13 20.78 5.25
C THR A 183 8.73 21.52 6.46
N SER A 184 8.51 22.83 6.60
CA SER A 184 9.17 23.66 7.61
C SER A 184 8.90 23.24 9.06
N GLN A 185 7.77 22.55 9.30
CA GLN A 185 7.35 22.03 10.60
C GLN A 185 7.36 20.49 10.65
N ALA A 186 7.79 19.81 9.60
CA ALA A 186 7.75 18.35 9.49
C ALA A 186 9.06 17.71 10.00
N ASP A 187 8.93 16.57 10.66
CA ASP A 187 10.05 15.71 11.10
C ASP A 187 10.27 14.53 10.12
N ALA A 188 9.31 14.28 9.23
CA ALA A 188 9.34 13.31 8.14
C ALA A 188 8.48 13.78 6.96
#